data_AF-A0A933X9K4-F1
#
_entry.id   AF-A0A933X9K4-F1
#
_cell.length_a   1.000
_cell.length_b   1.000
_cell.length_c   1.000
_cell.angle_alpha   90.00
_cell.angle_beta   90.00
_cell.angle_gamma   90.00
#
_symmetry.space_group_name_H-M   'P 1'
#
loop_
_entity.id
_entity.type
_entity.pdbx_description
1 polymer ?
#
loop_
_entity_poly.entity_id
_entity_poly.type
_entity_poly.pdbx_seq_one_letter_code
_entity_poly.pdbx_strand_id
1 'polypeptide(L)'
;MRELEKLLRKISKKDQLALREEIGLLVQKKHQLLNIKKLQGSDFYRSRKGNFRIIFHYDKKSEVIIDAVRLKGEDIYKDFI
;
A
#
# COMPACT_ATOMS: atom_id res chain seq x y z
N MET A 1 10.64 -10.74 2.86
CA MET A 1 10.17 -10.86 4.27
C MET A 1 10.71 -9.77 5.20
N ARG A 2 12.04 -9.54 5.29
CA ARG A 2 12.64 -8.61 6.28
C ARG A 2 12.14 -7.16 6.27
N GLU A 3 11.84 -6.58 5.11
CA GLU A 3 11.44 -5.17 5.03
C GLU A 3 10.02 -4.90 5.56
N LEU A 4 9.09 -5.86 5.38
CA LEU A 4 7.73 -5.74 5.89
C LEU A 4 7.70 -5.85 7.43
N GLU A 5 8.45 -6.80 8.00
CA GLU A 5 8.56 -6.95 9.45
C GLU A 5 9.19 -5.73 10.13
N LYS A 6 10.23 -5.14 9.52
CA LYS A 6 10.83 -3.88 9.99
C LYS A 6 9.82 -2.75 9.98
N LEU A 7 9.02 -2.63 8.92
CA LEU A 7 7.99 -1.61 8.81
C LEU A 7 6.89 -1.80 9.86
N LEU A 8 6.44 -3.04 10.08
CA LEU A 8 5.46 -3.37 11.13
C LEU A 8 5.96 -3.00 12.53
N ARG A 9 7.27 -3.15 12.80
CA ARG A 9 7.89 -2.72 14.08
C ARG A 9 7.91 -1.20 14.26
N LYS A 10 7.97 -0.42 13.17
CA LYS A 10 8.04 1.05 13.21
C LYS A 10 6.67 1.72 13.43
N ILE A 11 5.58 0.99 13.23
CA ILE A 11 4.23 1.55 13.30
C ILE A 11 3.49 1.11 14.56
N SER A 12 2.57 1.98 15.02
CA SER A 12 1.75 1.71 16.20
C SER A 12 0.85 0.48 16.00
N LYS A 13 0.44 -0.19 17.08
CA LYS A 13 -0.51 -1.32 16.99
C LYS A 13 -1.80 -0.95 16.23
N LYS A 14 -2.27 0.30 16.39
CA LYS A 14 -3.43 0.84 15.67
C LYS A 14 -3.17 0.89 14.17
N ASP A 15 -2.00 1.37 13.76
CA ASP A 15 -1.61 1.43 12.34
C ASP A 15 -1.36 0.03 11.76
N GLN A 16 -0.85 -0.93 12.55
CA GLN A 16 -0.73 -2.33 12.12
C GLN A 16 -2.10 -2.95 11.82
N LEU A 17 -3.09 -2.69 12.68
CA LEU A 17 -4.46 -3.16 12.45
C LEU A 17 -5.04 -2.51 11.18
N ALA A 18 -4.93 -1.19 11.06
CA ALA A 18 -5.40 -0.47 9.88
C ALA A 18 -4.72 -0.95 8.59
N LEU A 19 -3.42 -1.28 8.63
CA LEU A 19 -2.69 -1.84 7.49
C LEU A 19 -3.23 -3.21 7.08
N ARG A 20 -3.50 -4.09 8.05
CA ARG A 20 -4.09 -5.42 7.78
C ARG A 20 -5.48 -5.30 7.16
N GLU A 21 -6.31 -4.41 7.70
CA GLU A 21 -7.65 -4.14 7.15
C GLU A 21 -7.57 -3.60 5.72
N GLU A 22 -6.70 -2.63 5.47
CA GLU A 22 -6.51 -2.03 4.16
C GLU A 22 -6.06 -3.07 3.12
N ILE A 23 -5.11 -3.95 3.48
CA ILE A 23 -4.66 -5.07 2.64
C ILE A 23 -5.80 -6.06 2.38
N GLY A 24 -6.59 -6.40 3.40
CA GLY A 24 -7.74 -7.29 3.24
C GLY A 24 -8.77 -6.74 2.25
N LEU A 25 -9.06 -5.44 2.32
CA LEU A 25 -9.97 -4.76 1.39
C LEU A 25 -9.40 -4.69 -0.04
N LEU A 26 -8.08 -4.49 -0.18
CA LEU A 26 -7.40 -4.52 -1.48
C LEU A 26 -7.52 -5.90 -2.15
N VAL A 27 -7.22 -6.98 -1.42
CA VAL A 27 -7.33 -8.35 -1.93
C VAL A 27 -8.78 -8.71 -2.28
N GLN A 28 -9.75 -8.23 -1.51
CA GLN A 28 -11.18 -8.40 -1.80
C GLN A 28 -11.69 -7.49 -2.93
N LYS A 29 -10.83 -6.67 -3.55
CA LYS A 29 -11.16 -5.72 -4.61
C LYS A 29 -12.29 -4.74 -4.22
N LYS A 30 -12.44 -4.44 -2.92
CA LYS A 30 -13.45 -3.50 -2.38
C LYS A 30 -12.97 -2.05 -2.48
N HIS A 31 -12.61 -1.62 -3.69
CA HIS A 31 -11.92 -0.35 -3.94
C HIS A 31 -12.72 0.89 -3.49
N GLN A 32 -14.05 0.81 -3.48
CA GLN A 32 -14.93 1.90 -3.02
C GLN A 32 -14.71 2.33 -1.55
N LEU A 33 -14.09 1.46 -0.74
CA LEU A 33 -13.77 1.74 0.67
C LEU A 33 -12.33 2.24 0.85
N LEU A 34 -11.57 2.39 -0.24
CA LEU A 34 -10.13 2.65 -0.22
C LEU A 34 -9.82 3.97 -0.92
N ASN A 35 -8.83 4.68 -0.39
CA ASN A 35 -8.33 5.91 -1.00
C ASN A 35 -7.24 5.57 -2.02
N ILE A 36 -7.65 4.99 -3.15
CA ILE A 36 -6.77 4.55 -4.22
C ILE A 36 -6.60 5.66 -5.27
N LYS A 37 -5.34 5.90 -5.67
CA LYS A 37 -5.00 6.76 -6.81
C LYS A 37 -3.96 6.07 -7.69
N LYS A 38 -4.17 6.04 -9.00
CA LYS A 38 -3.14 5.62 -9.97
C LYS A 38 -1.96 6.61 -9.95
N LEU A 39 -0.74 6.09 -9.95
CA LEU A 39 0.47 6.91 -10.11
C LEU A 39 0.61 7.27 -11.60
N GLN A 40 0.89 8.53 -11.89
CA GLN A 40 0.99 8.99 -13.27
C GLN A 40 2.23 8.40 -13.92
N GLY A 41 2.10 7.98 -15.18
CA GLY A 41 3.21 7.42 -15.95
C GLY A 41 3.57 5.96 -15.63
N SER A 42 2.85 5.30 -14.73
CA SER A 42 3.14 3.90 -14.37
C SER A 42 1.89 3.03 -14.20
N ASP A 43 2.11 1.72 -14.10
CA ASP A 43 1.06 0.73 -13.81
C ASP A 43 0.76 0.58 -12.32
N PHE A 44 1.40 1.41 -11.49
CA PHE A 44 1.25 1.38 -10.05
C PHE A 44 0.07 2.24 -9.59
N TYR A 45 -0.49 1.80 -8.48
CA TYR A 45 -1.55 2.44 -7.73
C TYR A 45 -1.07 2.65 -6.30
N ARG A 46 -1.68 3.63 -5.63
CA ARG A 46 -1.42 3.89 -4.22
C ARG A 46 -2.71 3.95 -3.44
N SER A 47 -2.83 3.15 -2.38
CA SER A 47 -3.80 3.38 -1.31
C SER A 47 -3.21 4.23 -0.18
N ARG A 48 -4.00 5.16 0.37
CA ARG A 48 -3.62 6.00 1.53
C ARG A 48 -4.52 5.74 2.72
N LYS A 49 -3.93 5.42 3.87
CA LYS A 49 -4.67 5.27 5.13
C LYS A 49 -3.82 5.74 6.30
N GLY A 50 -4.34 6.70 7.06
CA GLY A 50 -3.64 7.27 8.22
C GLY A 50 -2.22 7.75 7.88
N ASN A 51 -1.22 7.12 8.50
CA ASN A 51 0.19 7.45 8.34
C ASN A 51 0.95 6.54 7.36
N PHE A 52 0.28 5.68 6.59
CA PHE A 52 0.94 4.82 5.62
C PHE A 52 0.33 4.89 4.21
N ARG A 53 1.12 4.40 3.26
CA ARG A 53 0.80 4.30 1.85
C ARG A 53 1.13 2.87 1.40
N ILE A 54 0.21 2.25 0.68
CA ILE A 54 0.43 0.96 0.04
C ILE A 54 0.57 1.23 -1.46
N ILE A 55 1.71 0.88 -2.03
CA ILE A 55 1.93 0.87 -3.49
C ILE A 55 1.71 -0.56 -3.97
N PHE A 56 0.90 -0.68 -5.01
CA PHE A 56 0.54 -1.97 -5.57
C PHE A 56 0.29 -1.85 -7.07
N HIS A 57 0.36 -2.95 -7.78
CA HIS A 57 -0.10 -3.06 -9.16
C HIS A 57 -1.04 -4.27 -9.29
N TYR A 58 -1.66 -4.38 -10.47
CA TYR A 58 -2.42 -5.57 -10.85
C TYR A 58 -1.55 -6.43 -11.76
N ASP A 59 -1.46 -7.73 -11.46
CA ASP A 59 -0.78 -8.67 -12.34
C ASP A 59 -1.60 -8.99 -13.60
N LYS A 60 -1.09 -9.90 -14.44
CA LYS A 60 -1.78 -10.34 -15.67
C LYS A 60 -3.14 -11.00 -15.42
N LYS A 61 -3.40 -11.46 -14.20
CA LYS A 61 -4.68 -12.07 -13.77
C LYS A 61 -5.58 -11.06 -13.03
N SER A 62 -5.22 -9.78 -13.04
CA SER A 62 -5.91 -8.72 -12.30
C SER A 62 -5.91 -8.95 -10.78
N GLU A 63 -4.90 -9.64 -10.25
CA GLU A 63 -4.68 -9.82 -8.83
C GLU A 63 -3.79 -8.71 -8.26
N VAL A 64 -4.07 -8.29 -7.03
CA VAL A 64 -3.33 -7.20 -6.38
C VAL A 64 -1.98 -7.71 -5.90
N ILE A 65 -0.91 -7.11 -6.39
CA ILE A 65 0.47 -7.35 -5.94
C ILE A 65 0.94 -6.13 -5.16
N ILE A 66 1.25 -6.30 -3.88
CA ILE A 66 1.78 -5.23 -3.03
C ILE A 66 3.29 -5.11 -3.25
N ASP A 67 3.71 -4.01 -3.88
CA ASP A 67 5.11 -3.72 -4.14
C ASP A 67 5.79 -3.07 -2.93
N ALA A 68 5.07 -2.20 -2.22
CA ALA A 68 5.63 -1.46 -1.11
C ALA A 68 4.57 -1.00 -0.11
N VAL A 69 4.96 -0.98 1.17
CA VAL A 69 4.29 -0.19 2.20
C VAL A 69 5.28 0.88 2.66
N ARG A 70 4.84 2.12 2.84
CA ARG A 70 5.68 3.27 3.19
C ARG A 70 4.99 4.15 4.22
N LEU A 71 5.77 4.80 5.08
CA LEU A 71 5.23 5.75 6.05
C LEU A 71 5.13 7.16 5.47
N LYS A 72 4.24 7.97 6.03
CA LYS A 72 4.14 9.39 5.74
C LYS A 72 5.45 10.08 6.15
N GLY A 73 6.09 10.77 5.22
CA GLY A 73 7.38 11.45 5.44
C GLY A 73 8.58 10.70 4.88
N GLU A 74 8.44 9.41 4.55
CA GLU A 74 9.40 8.70 3.69
C GLU A 74 9.05 9.05 2.23
N ASP A 75 9.65 10.12 1.70
CA ASP A 75 9.40 10.60 0.33
C ASP A 75 10.27 9.86 -0.68
N ILE A 76 9.65 9.03 -1.52
CA ILE A 76 10.34 8.21 -2.52
C ILE A 76 9.47 7.98 -3.76
N TYR A 77 8.79 9.03 -4.24
CA TYR A 77 8.07 8.94 -5.52
C TYR A 77 8.98 8.67 -6.73
N LYS A 78 10.30 8.81 -6.58
CA LYS A 78 11.30 8.62 -7.64
C LYS A 78 11.47 7.17 -8.11
N ASP A 79 11.07 6.18 -7.31
CA ASP A 79 11.31 4.78 -7.66
C ASP A 79 10.16 4.16 -8.49
N PHE A 80 9.02 4.86 -8.62
CA PHE A 80 7.78 4.30 -9.18
C PHE A 80 7.09 5.20 -10.23
N ILE A 81 7.76 6.26 -10.67
CA ILE A 81 7.34 7.21 -11.73
C ILE A 81 8.43 7.27 -12.79
#